data_AF-A0A091G3E4-F1
#
_entry.id   AF-A0A091G3E4-F1
#
_cell.length_a   1.000
_cell.length_b   1.000
_cell.length_c   1.000
_cell.angle_alpha   90.00
_cell.angle_beta   90.00
_cell.angle_gamma   90.00
#
_symmetry.space_group_name_H-M   'P 1'
#
loop_
_entity.id
_entity.type
_entity.pdbx_description
1 polymer ?
#
loop_
_entity_poly.entity_id
_entity_poly.type
_entity_poly.pdbx_seq_one_letter_code
_entity_poly.pdbx_strand_id
1 'polypeptide(L)' 'MTVVKTMAKDGGTPVILDDALGYTGQERLKLMGAVLAVAARECQIVIFTCVPERYAFIGEAVVVPL' A
#
# COMPACT_ATOMS: atom_id res chain seq x y z
N MET A 1 -2.94 -13.27 -4.58
CA MET A 1 -3.40 -12.37 -3.49
C MET A 1 -2.21 -12.14 -2.59
N THR A 2 -1.75 -10.90 -2.56
CA THR A 2 -0.53 -10.48 -1.89
C THR A 2 -0.92 -9.42 -0.88
N VAL A 3 -0.45 -9.56 0.36
CA VAL A 3 -0.70 -8.56 1.40
C VAL A 3 0.48 -7.60 1.45
N VAL A 4 0.21 -6.31 1.27
CA VAL A 4 1.20 -5.27 1.59
C VAL A 4 0.89 -4.71 2.96
N LYS A 5 1.84 -4.85 3.90
CA LYS A 5 1.75 -4.27 5.25
C LYS A 5 2.72 -3.10 5.40
N THR A 6 2.22 -2.02 5.98
CA THR A 6 3.04 -0.95 6.58
C THR A 6 2.68 -0.80 8.05
N MET A 7 3.60 -0.28 8.88
CA MET A 7 3.45 -0.27 10.34
C MET A 7 3.46 1.17 10.88
N ALA A 8 2.36 1.59 11.50
CA ALA A 8 2.30 2.84 12.25
C ALA A 8 2.75 2.63 13.70
N LYS A 9 3.29 3.69 14.32
CA LYS A 9 3.82 3.64 15.68
C LYS A 9 2.73 3.74 16.77
N ASP A 10 1.63 4.45 16.52
CA ASP A 10 0.61 4.72 17.54
C ASP A 10 -0.83 4.68 16.96
N GLY A 11 -1.70 3.84 17.53
CA GLY A 11 -3.16 4.06 17.68
C GLY A 11 -4.09 4.43 16.50
N GLY A 12 -3.62 4.50 15.24
CA GLY A 12 -4.45 4.89 14.09
C GLY A 12 -5.42 3.80 13.60
N THR A 13 -6.58 4.19 13.08
CA THR A 13 -7.53 3.26 12.42
C THR A 13 -6.86 2.63 11.20
N PRO A 14 -6.88 1.30 11.04
CA PRO A 14 -6.26 0.66 9.90
C PRO A 14 -7.00 1.00 8.61
N VAL A 15 -6.23 1.21 7.54
CA VAL A 15 -6.75 1.38 6.17
C VAL A 15 -6.61 0.06 5.43
N ILE A 16 -7.72 -0.44 4.88
CA ILE A 16 -7.75 -1.66 4.06
C ILE A 16 -8.07 -1.25 2.62
N LEU A 17 -7.22 -1.66 1.68
CA LEU A 17 -7.41 -1.44 0.25
C LEU A 17 -7.54 -2.78 -0.46
N ASP A 18 -8.56 -2.95 -1.29
CA ASP A 18 -8.75 -4.14 -2.12
C ASP A 18 -8.79 -3.75 -3.60
N ASP A 19 -7.73 -4.11 -4.32
CA ASP A 19 -7.48 -3.80 -5.75
C ASP A 19 -7.77 -2.36 -6.21
N ALA A 20 -7.54 -1.37 -5.34
CA ALA A 20 -7.97 0.01 -5.54
C ALA A 20 -7.31 0.74 -6.74
N LEU A 21 -6.13 0.30 -7.20
CA LEU A 21 -5.35 1.01 -8.23
C LEU A 21 -5.45 0.42 -9.64
N GLY A 22 -6.48 -0.37 -9.94
CA GLY A 22 -6.61 -1.14 -11.19
C GLY A 22 -6.45 -0.38 -12.51
N TYR A 23 -6.90 0.88 -12.57
CA TYR A 23 -6.85 1.76 -13.76
C TYR A 23 -5.83 2.90 -13.64
N THR A 24 -4.93 2.82 -12.67
CA THR A 24 -3.97 3.89 -12.39
C THR A 24 -2.74 3.74 -13.29
N GLY A 25 -2.40 4.81 -14.02
CA GLY A 25 -1.23 4.83 -14.91
C GLY A 25 0.08 4.94 -14.12
N GLN A 26 1.22 4.57 -14.74
CA GLN A 26 2.51 4.46 -14.05
C GLN A 26 2.94 5.71 -13.26
N GLU A 27 2.78 6.91 -13.82
CA GLU A 27 3.13 8.15 -13.13
C GLU A 27 2.29 8.35 -11.87
N ARG A 28 0.98 8.07 -11.95
CA ARG A 28 0.08 8.13 -10.80
C ARG A 28 0.36 7.03 -9.77
N LEU A 29 0.81 5.84 -10.19
CA LEU A 29 1.25 4.79 -9.25
C LEU A 29 2.46 5.23 -8.43
N LYS A 30 3.43 5.94 -9.03
CA LYS A 30 4.57 6.51 -8.30
C LYS A 30 4.13 7.53 -7.26
N LEU A 31 3.25 8.46 -7.66
CA LEU A 31 2.67 9.44 -6.74
C LEU A 31 1.90 8.77 -5.61
N MET A 32 1.12 7.75 -5.93
CA MET A 32 0.35 7.01 -4.93
C MET A 32 1.23 6.21 -3.98
N GLY A 33 2.33 5.64 -4.46
CA GLY A 33 3.33 5.02 -3.61
C GLY A 33 3.89 5.99 -2.55
N ALA A 34 4.19 7.23 -2.95
CA ALA A 34 4.65 8.26 -2.02
C ALA A 34 3.56 8.66 -1.00
N VAL A 35 2.31 8.84 -1.44
CA VAL A 35 1.18 9.15 -0.54
C VAL A 35 0.96 8.03 0.47
N LEU A 36 0.95 6.77 0.02
CA LEU A 36 0.77 5.61 0.89
C LEU A 36 1.95 5.47 1.88
N ALA A 37 3.18 5.77 1.46
CA ALA A 37 4.35 5.76 2.34
C ALA A 37 4.30 6.86 3.42
N VAL A 38 3.70 8.02 3.12
CA VAL A 38 3.45 9.07 4.12
C VAL A 38 2.34 8.63 5.08
N ALA A 39 1.21 8.15 4.56
CA ALA A 39 0.08 7.70 5.38
C ALA A 39 0.45 6.53 6.32
N ALA A 40 1.31 5.63 5.85
CA ALA A 40 1.85 4.51 6.61
C ALA A 40 2.57 4.89 7.92
N ARG A 41 3.01 6.15 8.06
CA ARG A 41 3.62 6.66 9.31
C ARG A 41 2.59 6.86 10.42
N GLU A 42 1.35 7.14 10.04
CA GLU A 42 0.25 7.51 10.93
C GLU A 42 -0.78 6.39 11.11
N CYS A 43 -0.94 5.50 10.12
CA CYS A 43 -1.87 4.37 10.21
C CYS A 43 -1.32 3.08 9.58
N GLN A 44 -1.81 1.93 10.07
CA GLN A 44 -1.49 0.65 9.45
C GLN A 44 -2.26 0.53 8.13
N ILE A 45 -1.55 0.27 7.03
CA ILE A 45 -2.16 0.00 5.73
C ILE A 45 -2.01 -1.48 5.40
N VAL A 46 -3.13 -2.11 5.03
CA VAL A 46 -3.21 -3.49 4.55
C VAL A 46 -3.80 -3.47 3.15
N ILE A 47 -3.07 -4.00 2.18
CA ILE A 47 -3.50 -4.02 0.78
C ILE A 47 -3.69 -5.45 0.33
N PHE A 48 -4.87 -5.79 -0.20
CA PHE A 48 -5.13 -7.01 -0.92
C PHE A 48 -5.09 -6.74 -2.42
N THR A 49 -4.26 -7.50 -3.13
CA THR A 49 -4.19 -7.40 -4.59
C THR A 49 -3.67 -8.70 -5.21
N CYS A 50 -4.04 -8.95 -6.46
CA CYS A 50 -3.42 -9.97 -7.29
C CYS A 50 -2.30 -9.42 -8.19
N VAL A 51 -2.01 -8.11 -8.10
CA VAL A 51 -1.03 -7.41 -8.94
C VAL A 51 -0.14 -6.52 -8.06
N PRO A 52 0.79 -7.11 -7.28
CA PRO A 52 1.62 -6.37 -6.31
C PRO A 52 2.48 -5.28 -6.95
N GLU A 53 2.80 -5.39 -8.25
CA GLU A 53 3.59 -4.41 -9.00
C GLU A 53 2.96 -3.02 -9.01
N ARG A 54 1.62 -2.92 -8.85
CA ARG A 54 0.91 -1.63 -8.72
C ARG A 54 1.34 -0.85 -7.46
N TYR A 55 1.86 -1.53 -6.46
CA TYR A 55 2.24 -0.95 -5.17
C TYR A 55 3.76 -0.97 -4.94
N ALA A 56 4.56 -1.26 -5.97
CA ALA A 56 6.02 -1.38 -5.88
C ALA A 56 6.74 -0.07 -5.45
N PHE A 57 6.06 1.07 -5.53
CA PHE A 57 6.62 2.38 -5.16
C PHE A 57 6.38 2.75 -3.69
N ILE A 58 5.78 1.87 -2.88
CA ILE A 58 5.66 2.06 -1.43
C ILE A 58 6.99 1.62 -0.79
N GLY A 59 7.78 2.56 -0.28
CA GLY A 59 9.17 2.30 0.13
C GLY A 59 9.35 1.23 1.21
N GLU A 60 8.48 1.18 2.23
CA GLU A 60 8.58 0.26 3.37
C GLU A 60 7.52 -0.86 3.34
N ALA A 61 6.98 -1.13 2.14
CA ALA A 61 6.00 -2.19 1.95
C ALA A 61 6.59 -3.58 2.20
N VAL A 62 5.98 -4.34 3.11
CA VAL A 62 6.25 -5.77 3.25
C VAL A 62 5.24 -6.54 2.42
N VAL A 63 5.74 -7.29 1.45
CA VAL A 63 4.94 -8.19 0.59
C VAL A 63 4.86 -9.57 1.25
N VAL A 64 3.64 -10.01 1.55
CA VAL A 64 3.35 -11.36 2.05
C VAL A 64 2.72 -12.16 0.92
N PRO A 65 3.43 -13.16 0.34
CA PRO A 65 2.85 -14.09 -0.60
C PRO A 65 1.89 -15.05 0.13
N LEU A 66 0.89 -15.56 -0.59
CA LEU A 66 0.09 -16.72 -0.17
C LEU A 66 0.71 -18.01 -0.67
#